data_AF-A0AAW0FFY0-F1
#
_entry.id   AF-A0AAW0FFY0-F1
#
_cell.length_a   1.000
_cell.length_b   1.000
_cell.length_c   1.000
_cell.angle_alpha   90.00
_cell.angle_beta   90.00
_cell.angle_gamma   90.00
#
_symmetry.space_group_name_H-M   'P 1'
#
loop_
_entity.id
_entity.type
_entity.pdbx_description
1 polymer ?
#
loop_
_entity_poly.entity_id
_entity_poly.type
_entity_poly.pdbx_seq_one_letter_code
_entity_poly.pdbx_strand_id
1 'polypeptide(L)'
;MTSVGTKIWLAVAATAVVTAGAVEALHQYRSSQRDKAGSSSSSSTPQRKLIQETNTEYSEELIQEQLARNYAFLSPEGMDKVRNQNIVIVGAGGVGSWVSTMLVRSGVVMESSLGTRIDFGDDFQPTYIVDCIDNIDTKVDLLSFCYENQLPVISSGGAACKSDPTRINISDISKTEEDPLSRSVRIRLKKKGIITSIPVVFSAEKPDPRKAQLLPLTNEEILKGEVEQLAALQNFRVRILPVLGTMPVEPIEGKNRYKIYDGILQSLAGQQSRLGYLDQRMPISLNDVSYILEEVFHDGILPKN
;
A
#
# COMPACT_ATOMS: atom_id res chain seq x y z
N MET A 1 20.90 -43.04 50.99
CA MET A 1 20.03 -41.89 50.68
C MET A 1 19.54 -41.91 49.22
N THR A 2 19.11 -43.06 48.68
CA THR A 2 18.79 -43.22 47.24
C THR A 2 17.34 -43.61 46.94
N SER A 3 16.51 -43.91 47.95
CA SER A 3 15.12 -44.38 47.72
C SER A 3 14.09 -43.25 47.56
N VAL A 4 14.34 -42.07 48.15
CA VAL A 4 13.36 -40.97 48.16
C VAL A 4 13.35 -40.21 46.83
N GLY A 5 14.51 -40.00 46.20
CA GLY A 5 14.62 -39.30 44.91
C GLY A 5 13.96 -40.06 43.75
N THR A 6 14.07 -41.40 43.73
CA THR A 6 13.44 -42.24 42.69
C THR A 6 11.92 -42.20 42.79
N LYS A 7 11.35 -42.15 44.01
CA LYS A 7 9.91 -42.05 44.23
C LYS A 7 9.34 -40.69 43.80
N ILE A 8 10.09 -39.61 44.01
CA ILE A 8 9.69 -38.26 43.57
C ILE A 8 9.70 -38.17 42.04
N TRP A 9 10.73 -38.71 41.38
CA TRP A 9 10.81 -38.72 39.91
C TRP A 9 9.69 -39.54 39.26
N LEU A 10 9.36 -40.69 39.85
CA LEU A 10 8.20 -41.50 39.43
C LEU A 10 6.88 -40.76 39.63
N ALA A 11 6.71 -40.03 40.73
CA ALA A 11 5.52 -39.24 40.98
C ALA A 11 5.37 -38.09 39.97
N VAL A 12 6.46 -37.36 39.68
CA VAL A 12 6.47 -36.26 38.70
C VAL A 12 6.19 -36.77 37.29
N ALA A 13 6.84 -37.86 36.87
CA ALA A 13 6.60 -38.49 35.58
C ALA A 13 5.15 -39.01 35.47
N ALA A 14 4.62 -39.63 36.52
CA ALA A 14 3.23 -40.08 36.55
C ALA A 14 2.25 -38.90 36.43
N THR A 15 2.49 -37.79 37.16
CA THR A 15 1.63 -36.60 37.05
C THR A 15 1.68 -35.96 35.67
N ALA A 16 2.85 -35.94 35.01
CA ALA A 16 3.00 -35.38 33.66
C ALA A 16 2.27 -36.21 32.59
N VAL A 17 2.31 -37.54 32.72
CA VAL A 17 1.58 -38.44 31.81
C VAL A 17 0.06 -38.30 32.02
N VAL A 18 -0.39 -38.14 33.26
CA VAL A 18 -1.81 -37.93 33.57
C VAL A 18 -2.31 -36.59 33.04
N THR A 19 -1.54 -35.50 33.17
CA THR A 19 -1.93 -34.20 32.59
C THR A 19 -1.91 -34.21 31.07
N ALA A 20 -0.90 -34.81 30.43
CA ALA A 20 -0.87 -34.95 28.98
C ALA A 20 -2.05 -35.77 28.45
N GLY A 21 -2.35 -36.91 29.10
CA GLY A 21 -3.50 -37.75 28.74
C GLY A 21 -4.85 -37.05 28.95
N ALA A 22 -4.99 -36.26 30.02
CA ALA A 22 -6.20 -35.48 30.27
C ALA A 22 -6.38 -34.35 29.23
N VAL A 23 -5.30 -33.71 28.79
CA VAL A 23 -5.33 -32.68 27.75
C VAL A 23 -5.68 -33.29 26.40
N GLU A 24 -5.10 -34.43 26.03
CA GLU A 24 -5.40 -35.15 24.80
C GLU A 24 -6.87 -35.61 24.77
N ALA A 25 -7.36 -36.15 25.90
CA ALA A 25 -8.76 -36.57 26.04
C ALA A 25 -9.72 -35.37 25.96
N LEU A 26 -9.37 -34.23 26.54
CA LEU A 26 -10.15 -32.99 26.43
C LEU A 26 -10.15 -32.47 24.98
N HIS A 27 -9.02 -32.59 24.29
CA HIS A 27 -8.89 -32.19 22.89
C HIS A 27 -9.74 -33.08 21.97
N GLN A 28 -9.70 -34.40 22.16
CA GLN A 28 -10.55 -35.35 21.43
C GLN A 28 -12.04 -35.20 21.75
N TYR A 29 -12.37 -34.92 23.01
CA TYR A 29 -13.76 -34.63 23.39
C TYR A 29 -14.26 -33.33 22.75
N ARG A 30 -13.45 -32.27 22.71
CA ARG A 30 -13.78 -31.01 22.04
C ARG A 30 -13.86 -31.14 20.53
N SER A 31 -13.00 -31.95 19.89
CA SER A 31 -13.10 -32.20 18.45
C SER A 31 -14.37 -32.97 18.11
N SER A 32 -14.72 -34.01 18.89
CA SER A 32 -15.96 -34.76 18.70
C SER A 32 -17.22 -33.91 18.93
N GLN A 33 -17.18 -32.95 19.86
CA GLN A 33 -18.28 -32.00 20.06
C GLN A 33 -18.37 -30.95 18.95
N ARG A 34 -17.25 -30.54 18.32
CA ARG A 34 -17.28 -29.72 17.09
C ARG A 34 -17.93 -30.46 15.93
N ASP A 35 -17.62 -31.74 15.78
CA ASP A 35 -18.19 -32.57 14.69
C ASP A 35 -19.69 -32.83 14.90
N LYS A 36 -20.13 -33.01 16.16
CA LYS A 36 -21.56 -33.13 16.52
C LYS A 36 -22.33 -31.81 16.45
N ALA A 37 -21.70 -30.68 16.80
CA ALA A 37 -22.30 -29.35 16.62
C ALA A 37 -22.42 -28.96 15.13
N GLY A 38 -21.66 -29.60 14.23
CA GLY A 38 -21.74 -29.42 12.79
C GLY A 38 -22.94 -30.07 12.11
N SER A 39 -23.66 -30.99 12.76
CA SER A 39 -24.77 -31.76 12.12
C SER A 39 -26.17 -31.43 12.63
N SER A 40 -26.35 -30.49 13.57
CA SER A 40 -27.68 -30.15 14.10
C SER A 40 -27.80 -28.71 14.61
N SER A 41 -27.78 -27.73 13.69
CA SER A 41 -28.44 -26.43 13.93
C SER A 41 -28.66 -25.68 12.61
N SER A 42 -29.83 -25.90 12.02
CA SER A 42 -30.46 -24.97 11.08
C SER A 42 -30.86 -23.70 11.83
N SER A 43 -29.98 -22.71 11.89
CA SER A 43 -30.32 -21.34 12.26
C SER A 43 -29.47 -20.38 11.44
N SER A 44 -30.15 -19.61 10.60
CA SER A 44 -29.65 -18.63 9.64
C SER A 44 -28.71 -17.61 10.29
N THR A 45 -27.42 -17.90 10.24
CA THR A 45 -26.37 -16.88 10.28
C THR A 45 -25.95 -16.68 8.83
N PRO A 46 -25.88 -15.45 8.29
CA PRO A 46 -25.43 -15.26 6.92
C PRO A 46 -23.97 -15.69 6.84
N GLN A 47 -23.74 -16.95 6.45
CA GLN A 47 -22.48 -17.40 5.89
C GLN A 47 -22.22 -16.46 4.72
N ARG A 48 -21.30 -15.53 4.94
CA ARG A 48 -20.65 -14.80 3.86
C ARG A 48 -20.09 -15.90 2.97
N LYS A 49 -20.80 -16.21 1.88
CA LYS A 49 -20.29 -17.08 0.82
C LYS A 49 -18.87 -16.58 0.59
N LEU A 50 -17.87 -17.42 0.89
CA LEU A 50 -16.57 -17.27 0.27
C LEU A 50 -16.90 -17.11 -1.20
N ILE A 51 -16.68 -15.91 -1.72
CA ILE A 51 -16.79 -15.67 -3.14
C ILE A 51 -15.77 -16.65 -3.70
N GLN A 52 -16.28 -17.75 -4.23
CA GLN A 52 -15.51 -18.66 -5.05
C GLN A 52 -14.94 -17.73 -6.12
N GLU A 53 -13.63 -17.49 -6.08
CA GLU A 53 -12.94 -16.63 -7.03
C GLU A 53 -13.31 -17.16 -8.41
N THR A 54 -14.31 -16.52 -9.02
CA THR A 54 -14.63 -16.77 -10.40
C THR A 54 -13.43 -16.20 -11.11
N ASN A 55 -12.54 -17.09 -11.52
CA ASN A 55 -11.43 -16.80 -12.42
C ASN A 55 -12.07 -16.45 -13.77
N THR A 56 -12.74 -15.30 -13.85
CA THR A 56 -13.23 -14.72 -15.08
C THR A 56 -12.02 -14.12 -15.76
N GLU A 57 -11.30 -15.00 -16.45
CA GLU A 57 -10.28 -14.61 -17.40
C GLU A 57 -10.99 -13.78 -18.48
N TYR A 58 -10.83 -12.46 -18.42
CA TYR A 58 -11.43 -11.55 -19.39
C TYR A 58 -10.80 -11.79 -20.76
N SER A 59 -11.58 -11.65 -21.84
CA SER A 59 -11.00 -11.78 -23.18
C SER A 59 -9.96 -10.69 -23.41
N GLU A 60 -8.83 -11.09 -23.99
CA GLU A 60 -7.75 -10.18 -24.35
C GLU A 60 -8.22 -9.04 -25.27
N GLU A 61 -9.20 -9.32 -26.13
CA GLU A 61 -9.88 -8.34 -26.98
C GLU A 61 -10.58 -7.26 -26.16
N LEU A 62 -11.29 -7.63 -25.08
CA LEU A 62 -11.97 -6.69 -24.19
C LEU A 62 -10.96 -5.83 -23.42
N ILE A 63 -9.86 -6.44 -22.96
CA ILE A 63 -8.78 -5.73 -22.25
C ILE A 63 -8.11 -4.73 -23.20
N GLN A 64 -7.85 -5.12 -24.45
CA GLN A 64 -7.30 -4.23 -25.47
C GLN A 64 -8.25 -3.08 -25.80
N GLU A 65 -9.56 -3.33 -25.85
CA GLU A 65 -10.56 -2.28 -26.05
C GLU A 65 -10.57 -1.28 -24.89
N GLN A 66 -10.57 -1.76 -23.64
CA GLN A 66 -10.53 -0.90 -22.45
C GLN A 66 -9.23 -0.09 -22.34
N LEU A 67 -8.11 -0.67 -22.73
CA LEU A 67 -6.78 -0.06 -22.66
C LEU A 67 -6.33 0.56 -23.99
N ALA A 68 -7.23 0.74 -24.96
CA ALA A 68 -6.87 1.12 -26.33
C ALA A 68 -5.98 2.38 -26.40
N ARG A 69 -6.21 3.34 -25.50
CA ARG A 69 -5.39 4.56 -25.39
C ARG A 69 -4.00 4.28 -24.83
N ASN A 70 -3.87 3.39 -23.85
CA ASN A 70 -2.58 2.96 -23.33
C ASN A 70 -1.79 2.21 -24.40
N TYR A 71 -2.46 1.36 -25.20
CA TYR A 71 -1.84 0.69 -26.36
C TYR A 71 -1.41 1.69 -27.43
N ALA A 72 -2.21 2.72 -27.72
CA ALA A 72 -1.84 3.78 -28.65
C ALA A 72 -0.62 4.58 -28.16
N PHE A 73 -0.52 4.82 -26.85
CA PHE A 73 0.56 5.59 -26.25
C PHE A 73 1.86 4.79 -26.06
N LEU A 74 1.77 3.60 -25.46
CA LEU A 74 2.91 2.77 -25.09
C LEU A 74 3.35 1.80 -26.21
N SER A 75 2.57 1.67 -27.29
CA SER A 75 2.64 0.59 -28.28
C SER A 75 2.31 -0.79 -27.68
N PRO A 76 2.00 -1.80 -28.53
CA PRO A 76 1.81 -3.18 -28.06
C PRO A 76 2.99 -3.71 -27.24
N GLU A 77 4.22 -3.49 -27.70
CA GLU A 77 5.43 -3.94 -27.00
C GLU A 77 5.62 -3.27 -25.63
N GLY A 78 5.25 -2.00 -25.50
CA GLY A 78 5.32 -1.29 -24.23
C GLY A 78 4.21 -1.72 -23.28
N MET A 79 3.02 -2.00 -23.79
CA MET A 79 1.94 -2.57 -23.01
C MET A 79 2.28 -3.96 -22.48
N ASP A 80 2.88 -4.82 -23.28
CA ASP A 80 3.34 -6.14 -22.82
C ASP A 80 4.31 -6.02 -21.64
N LYS A 81 5.20 -5.01 -21.65
CA LYS A 81 6.09 -4.75 -20.51
C LYS A 81 5.33 -4.31 -19.27
N VAL A 82 4.29 -3.48 -19.40
CA VAL A 82 3.47 -2.99 -18.27
C VAL A 82 2.61 -4.12 -17.69
N ARG A 83 1.98 -4.90 -18.56
CA ARG A 83 1.07 -5.99 -18.14
C ARG A 83 1.80 -7.11 -17.41
N ASN A 84 3.05 -7.39 -17.79
CA ASN A 84 3.89 -8.43 -17.18
C ASN A 84 4.65 -7.96 -15.92
N GLN A 85 4.33 -6.79 -15.35
CA GLN A 85 4.96 -6.34 -14.10
C GLN A 85 4.31 -6.99 -12.88
N ASN A 86 5.14 -7.52 -11.98
CA ASN A 86 4.73 -8.02 -10.67
C ASN A 86 5.01 -6.96 -9.61
N ILE A 87 4.04 -6.09 -9.35
CA ILE A 87 4.20 -4.94 -8.45
C ILE A 87 3.60 -5.24 -7.09
N VAL A 88 4.39 -5.05 -6.03
CA VAL A 88 3.93 -5.19 -4.65
C VAL A 88 3.69 -3.83 -4.05
N ILE A 89 2.46 -3.58 -3.59
CA ILE A 89 2.10 -2.34 -2.90
C ILE A 89 2.02 -2.64 -1.41
N VAL A 90 2.84 -1.93 -0.62
CA VAL A 90 2.82 -2.07 0.84
C VAL A 90 2.16 -0.85 1.47
N GLY A 91 0.97 -1.04 2.01
CA GLY A 91 0.16 0.01 2.62
C GLY A 91 -0.96 0.50 1.70
N ALA A 92 -2.22 0.19 2.03
CA ALA A 92 -3.41 0.56 1.26
C ALA A 92 -4.17 1.74 1.90
N GLY A 93 -3.43 2.77 2.30
CA GLY A 93 -3.97 4.01 2.88
C GLY A 93 -4.26 5.07 1.81
N GLY A 94 -4.15 6.34 2.19
CA GLY A 94 -4.46 7.48 1.31
C GLY A 94 -3.55 7.62 0.08
N VAL A 95 -2.37 6.98 0.04
CA VAL A 95 -1.50 6.97 -1.15
C VAL A 95 -1.64 5.64 -1.89
N GLY A 96 -1.54 4.52 -1.19
CA GLY A 96 -1.52 3.20 -1.82
C GLY A 96 -2.82 2.79 -2.51
N SER A 97 -3.98 3.31 -2.08
CA SER A 97 -5.25 3.06 -2.78
C SER A 97 -5.24 3.65 -4.20
N TRP A 98 -4.68 4.86 -4.36
CA TRP A 98 -4.52 5.50 -5.67
C TRP A 98 -3.44 4.80 -6.50
N VAL A 99 -2.33 4.40 -5.88
CA VAL A 99 -1.30 3.58 -6.57
C VAL A 99 -1.94 2.32 -7.14
N SER A 100 -2.69 1.57 -6.34
CA SER A 100 -3.37 0.35 -6.80
C SER A 100 -4.32 0.63 -7.95
N THR A 101 -5.10 1.71 -7.86
CA THR A 101 -6.06 2.11 -8.90
C THR A 101 -5.34 2.45 -10.20
N MET A 102 -4.29 3.27 -10.13
CA MET A 102 -3.57 3.72 -11.31
C MET A 102 -2.82 2.57 -11.99
N LEU A 103 -2.21 1.66 -11.24
CA LEU A 103 -1.56 0.49 -11.82
C LEU A 103 -2.56 -0.41 -12.56
N VAL A 104 -3.74 -0.66 -12.00
CA VAL A 104 -4.80 -1.43 -12.68
C VAL A 104 -5.29 -0.70 -13.93
N ARG A 105 -5.51 0.61 -13.86
CA ARG A 105 -5.90 1.44 -15.04
C ARG A 105 -4.81 1.50 -16.11
N SER A 106 -3.55 1.37 -15.73
CA SER A 106 -2.43 1.27 -16.66
C SER A 106 -2.33 -0.10 -17.34
N GLY A 107 -3.04 -1.12 -16.83
CA GLY A 107 -3.04 -2.48 -17.35
C GLY A 107 -2.15 -3.46 -16.58
N VAL A 108 -1.56 -3.06 -15.45
CA VAL A 108 -0.80 -3.98 -14.60
C VAL A 108 -1.74 -5.06 -14.08
N VAL A 109 -1.37 -6.32 -14.30
CA VAL A 109 -2.13 -7.46 -13.79
C VAL A 109 -1.80 -7.62 -12.31
N MET A 110 -2.79 -7.40 -11.45
CA MET A 110 -2.64 -7.62 -10.02
C MET A 110 -2.86 -9.09 -9.71
N GLU A 111 -1.79 -9.87 -9.57
CA GLU A 111 -1.90 -11.22 -9.03
C GLU A 111 -2.05 -11.13 -7.51
N SER A 112 -3.16 -11.64 -6.97
CA SER A 112 -3.52 -11.50 -5.57
C SER A 112 -2.81 -12.51 -4.67
N SER A 113 -1.49 -12.40 -4.50
CA SER A 113 -0.76 -13.10 -3.43
C SER A 113 -0.82 -12.27 -2.13
N LEU A 114 -2.01 -12.22 -1.50
CA LEU A 114 -2.25 -11.42 -0.30
C LEU A 114 -1.65 -12.09 0.96
N GLY A 115 -0.32 -12.13 1.07
CA GLY A 115 0.40 -12.57 2.25
C GLY A 115 0.36 -11.54 3.38
N THR A 116 -0.03 -11.94 4.59
CA THR A 116 -0.01 -11.08 5.80
C THR A 116 1.40 -10.96 6.40
N ARG A 117 2.36 -11.67 5.79
CA ARG A 117 3.81 -11.55 5.98
C ARG A 117 4.39 -11.35 4.58
N ILE A 118 5.48 -10.59 4.48
CA ILE A 118 6.33 -10.57 3.28
C ILE A 118 7.12 -11.90 3.26
N ASP A 119 6.38 -13.02 3.28
CA ASP A 119 6.89 -14.31 2.88
C ASP A 119 6.49 -14.36 1.40
N PHE A 120 7.26 -13.66 0.57
CA PHE A 120 7.27 -13.98 -0.86
C PHE A 120 7.61 -15.47 -0.89
N GLY A 121 6.62 -16.33 -1.17
CA GLY A 121 6.90 -17.75 -1.36
C GLY A 121 8.06 -17.91 -2.34
N ASP A 122 8.79 -19.03 -2.28
CA ASP A 122 10.01 -19.25 -3.08
C ASP A 122 9.84 -18.95 -4.59
N ASP A 123 8.60 -18.89 -5.08
CA ASP A 123 8.22 -18.67 -6.48
C ASP A 123 7.81 -17.23 -6.86
N PHE A 124 7.65 -16.29 -5.91
CA PHE A 124 7.19 -14.92 -6.24
C PHE A 124 8.33 -13.89 -6.16
N GLN A 125 8.77 -13.39 -7.31
CA GLN A 125 9.75 -12.30 -7.40
C GLN A 125 9.07 -11.00 -7.85
N PRO A 126 8.99 -9.96 -6.98
CA PRO A 126 8.45 -8.68 -7.39
C PRO A 126 9.39 -7.97 -8.36
N THR A 127 8.86 -7.45 -9.46
CA THR A 127 9.62 -6.56 -10.35
C THR A 127 9.80 -5.18 -9.73
N TYR A 128 8.85 -4.75 -8.90
CA TYR A 128 8.89 -3.47 -8.23
C TYR A 128 8.10 -3.47 -6.92
N ILE A 129 8.62 -2.76 -5.91
CA ILE A 129 7.96 -2.56 -4.62
C ILE A 129 7.58 -1.08 -4.48
N VAL A 130 6.32 -0.82 -4.15
CA VAL A 130 5.82 0.52 -3.88
C VAL A 130 5.46 0.62 -2.40
N ASP A 131 6.30 1.34 -1.65
CA ASP A 131 6.12 1.58 -0.23
C ASP A 131 5.21 2.80 0.01
N CYS A 132 4.02 2.52 0.53
CA CYS A 132 2.97 3.47 0.90
C CYS A 132 2.67 3.44 2.41
N ILE A 133 3.64 3.02 3.23
CA ILE A 133 3.51 2.93 4.69
C ILE A 133 3.63 4.32 5.33
N ASP A 134 2.82 4.57 6.35
CA ASP A 134 2.83 5.77 7.19
C ASP A 134 3.64 5.60 8.50
N ASN A 135 3.67 4.40 9.07
CA ASN A 135 4.47 4.08 10.25
C ASN A 135 5.98 4.12 9.95
N ILE A 136 6.71 4.92 10.71
CA ILE A 136 8.15 5.15 10.48
C ILE A 136 8.98 3.88 10.64
N ASP A 137 8.73 3.07 11.67
CA ASP A 137 9.59 1.93 11.99
C ASP A 137 9.38 0.79 10.98
N THR A 138 8.12 0.46 10.66
CA THR A 138 7.81 -0.53 9.61
C THR A 138 8.35 -0.09 8.24
N LYS A 139 8.28 1.21 7.92
CA LYS A 139 8.81 1.77 6.69
C LYS A 139 10.32 1.63 6.59
N VAL A 140 11.03 1.91 7.69
CA VAL A 140 12.49 1.74 7.75
C VAL A 140 12.88 0.28 7.58
N ASP A 141 12.14 -0.67 8.19
CA ASP A 141 12.43 -2.10 8.08
C ASP A 141 12.21 -2.61 6.65
N LEU A 142 11.10 -2.23 6.01
CA LEU A 142 10.84 -2.55 4.60
C LEU A 142 11.95 -2.02 3.69
N LEU A 143 12.30 -0.74 3.84
CA LEU A 143 13.32 -0.12 3.00
C LEU A 143 14.72 -0.68 3.23
N SER A 144 15.04 -1.07 4.47
CA SER A 144 16.30 -1.76 4.78
C SER A 144 16.34 -3.12 4.10
N PHE A 145 15.25 -3.89 4.19
CA PHE A 145 15.12 -5.19 3.54
C PHE A 145 15.26 -5.08 2.01
N CYS A 146 14.58 -4.13 1.38
CA CYS A 146 14.68 -3.92 -0.07
C CYS A 146 16.10 -3.51 -0.49
N TYR A 147 16.77 -2.67 0.30
CA TYR A 147 18.15 -2.26 0.04
C TYR A 147 19.13 -3.44 0.14
N GLU A 148 19.02 -4.25 1.20
CA GLU A 148 19.89 -5.41 1.43
C GLU A 148 19.70 -6.51 0.38
N ASN A 149 18.47 -6.74 -0.07
CA ASN A 149 18.14 -7.75 -1.09
C ASN A 149 18.16 -7.21 -2.52
N GLN A 150 18.59 -5.96 -2.73
CA GLN A 150 18.65 -5.29 -4.04
C GLN A 150 17.31 -5.31 -4.81
N LEU A 151 16.20 -5.21 -4.08
CA LEU A 151 14.86 -5.18 -4.65
C LEU A 151 14.52 -3.76 -5.13
N PRO A 152 14.07 -3.57 -6.39
CA PRO A 152 13.62 -2.27 -6.87
C PRO A 152 12.47 -1.73 -6.03
N VAL A 153 12.65 -0.56 -5.44
CA VAL A 153 11.66 0.06 -4.53
C VAL A 153 11.52 1.55 -4.80
N ILE A 154 10.28 2.06 -4.69
CA ILE A 154 9.98 3.49 -4.53
C ILE A 154 9.15 3.71 -3.28
N SER A 155 9.48 4.74 -2.51
CA SER A 155 8.79 5.08 -1.27
C SER A 155 7.96 6.35 -1.40
N SER A 156 6.78 6.39 -0.79
CA SER A 156 6.02 7.63 -0.59
C SER A 156 6.48 8.37 0.66
N GLY A 157 6.64 9.67 0.56
CA GLY A 157 6.81 10.59 1.67
C GLY A 157 5.48 10.96 2.34
N GLY A 158 5.51 11.99 3.18
CA GLY A 158 4.33 12.49 3.87
C GLY A 158 3.43 13.32 2.95
N ALA A 159 2.24 12.81 2.65
CA ALA A 159 1.20 13.48 1.84
C ALA A 159 0.21 14.32 2.67
N ALA A 160 0.20 14.16 4.00
CA ALA A 160 -0.73 14.87 4.88
C ALA A 160 -0.47 16.39 4.91
N CYS A 161 -1.54 17.18 5.04
CA CYS A 161 -1.52 18.65 5.18
C CYS A 161 -0.82 19.40 4.04
N LYS A 162 -0.81 18.81 2.84
CA LYS A 162 -0.31 19.39 1.59
C LYS A 162 -1.45 19.46 0.59
N SER A 163 -1.51 20.52 -0.21
CA SER A 163 -2.60 20.80 -1.14
C SER A 163 -2.14 21.19 -2.54
N ASP A 164 -0.85 21.48 -2.72
CA ASP A 164 -0.28 21.89 -4.00
C ASP A 164 0.44 20.70 -4.66
N PRO A 165 -0.21 19.96 -5.58
CA PRO A 165 0.42 18.82 -6.24
C PRO A 165 1.50 19.22 -7.24
N THR A 166 1.59 20.51 -7.64
CA THR A 166 2.68 20.98 -8.51
C THR A 166 4.04 20.91 -7.81
N ARG A 167 4.05 20.77 -6.48
CA ARG A 167 5.25 20.64 -5.65
C ARG A 167 5.68 19.20 -5.39
N ILE A 168 5.02 18.22 -5.99
CA ILE A 168 5.42 16.82 -5.90
C ILE A 168 6.70 16.61 -6.71
N ASN A 169 7.69 15.98 -6.08
CA ASN A 169 9.01 15.71 -6.62
C ASN A 169 9.43 14.27 -6.32
N ILE A 170 10.18 13.68 -7.24
CA ILE A 170 10.87 12.41 -7.04
C ILE A 170 12.37 12.70 -6.86
N SER A 171 12.93 12.27 -5.74
CA SER A 171 14.38 12.35 -5.50
C SER A 171 14.84 11.24 -4.58
N ASP A 172 16.16 11.06 -4.46
CA ASP A 172 16.72 10.16 -3.45
C ASP A 172 16.35 10.62 -2.03
N ILE A 173 16.19 9.67 -1.11
CA ILE A 173 15.84 9.94 0.29
C ILE A 173 16.75 10.97 0.96
N SER A 174 18.04 11.04 0.58
CA SER A 174 19.01 12.02 1.06
C SER A 174 18.69 13.47 0.70
N LYS A 175 17.99 13.69 -0.43
CA LYS A 175 17.64 14.99 -1.02
C LYS A 175 16.19 15.39 -0.78
N THR A 176 15.48 14.71 0.11
CA THR A 176 14.09 15.06 0.44
C THR A 176 14.04 16.29 1.34
N GLU A 177 13.17 17.24 0.97
CA GLU A 177 12.99 18.56 1.61
C GLU A 177 11.55 18.73 2.10
N GLU A 178 11.34 19.53 3.15
CA GLU A 178 9.99 19.89 3.66
C GLU A 178 9.04 18.69 3.92
N ASP A 179 9.61 17.53 4.31
CA ASP A 179 8.87 16.31 4.61
C ASP A 179 9.30 15.69 5.97
N PRO A 180 8.47 15.82 7.02
CA PRO A 180 8.76 15.25 8.35
C PRO A 180 8.87 13.72 8.37
N LEU A 181 8.08 13.01 7.56
CA LEU A 181 8.10 11.55 7.50
C LEU A 181 9.43 11.10 6.86
N SER A 182 9.73 11.62 5.68
CA SER A 182 10.98 11.32 4.96
C SER A 182 12.22 11.72 5.78
N ARG A 183 12.16 12.83 6.52
CA ARG A 183 13.24 13.23 7.45
C ARG A 183 13.46 12.19 8.56
N SER A 184 12.39 11.72 9.19
CA SER A 184 12.46 10.76 10.30
C SER A 184 12.96 9.39 9.84
N VAL A 185 12.53 8.95 8.65
CA VAL A 185 12.96 7.71 7.99
C VAL A 185 14.44 7.82 7.59
N ARG A 186 14.86 8.93 6.95
CA ARG A 186 16.25 9.19 6.58
C ARG A 186 17.20 9.11 7.76
N ILE A 187 16.84 9.70 8.90
CA ILE A 187 17.69 9.66 10.11
C ILE A 187 17.87 8.22 10.61
N ARG A 188 16.81 7.40 10.58
CA ARG A 188 16.86 5.99 11.02
C ARG A 188 17.62 5.11 10.03
N LEU A 189 17.40 5.27 8.72
CA LEU A 189 18.15 4.56 7.68
C LEU A 189 19.64 4.89 7.73
N LYS A 190 20.00 6.16 7.97
CA LYS A 190 21.40 6.56 8.15
C LYS A 190 22.07 5.86 9.32
N LYS A 191 21.34 5.56 10.41
CA LYS A 191 21.87 4.76 11.54
C LYS A 191 22.13 3.30 11.15
N LYS A 192 21.38 2.75 10.19
CA LYS A 192 21.58 1.42 9.61
C LYS A 192 22.65 1.40 8.50
N GLY A 193 23.29 2.54 8.20
CA GLY A 193 24.32 2.65 7.15
C GLY A 193 23.76 2.94 5.75
N ILE A 194 22.44 3.09 5.59
CA ILE A 194 21.79 3.37 4.31
C ILE A 194 21.63 4.88 4.16
N ILE A 195 22.36 5.47 3.21
CA ILE A 195 22.44 6.94 3.03
C ILE A 195 21.76 7.38 1.74
N THR A 196 21.84 6.57 0.69
CA THR A 196 21.39 6.85 -0.68
C THR A 196 20.86 5.58 -1.33
N SER A 197 20.28 5.71 -2.54
CA SER A 197 19.73 4.67 -3.42
C SER A 197 18.26 4.32 -3.21
N ILE A 198 17.53 5.08 -2.40
CA ILE A 198 16.09 4.87 -2.20
C ILE A 198 15.36 6.06 -2.82
N PRO A 199 14.69 5.90 -3.97
CA PRO A 199 13.88 6.95 -4.55
C PRO A 199 12.61 7.16 -3.71
N VAL A 200 12.30 8.42 -3.42
CA VAL A 200 11.16 8.84 -2.63
C VAL A 200 10.35 9.89 -3.39
N VAL A 201 9.04 9.70 -3.42
CA VAL A 201 8.07 10.70 -3.88
C VAL A 201 7.69 11.57 -2.69
N PHE A 202 8.01 12.86 -2.72
CA PHE A 202 7.70 13.81 -1.65
C PHE A 202 7.21 15.13 -2.23
N SER A 203 6.60 15.99 -1.43
CA SER A 203 6.26 17.34 -1.85
C SER A 203 7.09 18.37 -1.09
N ALA A 204 7.66 19.33 -1.83
CA ALA A 204 8.40 20.48 -1.30
C ALA A 204 7.46 21.61 -0.80
N GLU A 205 6.17 21.32 -0.66
CA GLU A 205 5.23 22.17 0.06
C GLU A 205 5.48 22.03 1.56
N LYS A 206 5.68 23.16 2.23
CA LYS A 206 5.74 23.21 3.68
C LYS A 206 4.38 22.80 4.26
N PRO A 207 4.31 21.75 5.11
CA PRO A 207 3.05 21.38 5.77
C PRO A 207 2.53 22.55 6.60
N ASP A 208 1.26 22.91 6.43
CA ASP A 208 0.61 23.94 7.25
C ASP A 208 -0.27 23.28 8.33
N PRO A 209 0.10 23.40 9.63
CA PRO A 209 -0.68 22.85 10.75
C PRO A 209 -2.08 23.45 10.89
N ARG A 210 -2.37 24.56 10.21
CA ARG A 210 -3.70 25.19 10.21
C ARG A 210 -4.66 24.54 9.21
N LYS A 211 -4.14 23.81 8.20
CA LYS A 211 -4.97 23.19 7.15
C LYS A 211 -5.77 22.00 7.68
N ALA A 212 -5.23 21.27 8.66
CA ALA A 212 -5.91 20.18 9.31
C ALA A 212 -5.54 20.16 10.80
N GLN A 213 -6.55 20.36 11.65
CA GLN A 213 -6.48 20.07 13.06
C GLN A 213 -7.46 18.94 13.34
N LEU A 214 -7.07 18.01 14.23
CA LEU A 214 -8.04 17.06 14.76
C LEU A 214 -9.16 17.87 15.41
N LEU A 215 -10.40 17.52 15.09
CA LEU A 215 -11.54 18.09 15.80
C LEU A 215 -11.37 17.78 17.29
N PRO A 216 -11.62 18.75 18.18
CA PRO A 216 -11.56 18.49 19.60
C PRO A 216 -12.56 17.38 19.93
N LEU A 217 -12.06 16.30 20.55
CA LEU A 217 -12.91 15.21 21.00
C LEU A 217 -13.93 15.74 22.00
N THR A 218 -15.12 15.16 21.99
CA THR A 218 -16.10 15.47 23.03
C THR A 218 -15.57 14.99 24.40
N ASN A 219 -15.96 15.69 25.48
CA ASN A 219 -15.53 15.30 26.84
C ASN A 219 -15.88 13.84 27.18
N GLU A 220 -16.95 13.30 26.59
CA GLU A 220 -17.36 11.90 26.74
C GLU A 220 -16.40 10.90 26.06
N GLU A 221 -15.76 11.27 24.96
CA GLU A 221 -14.80 10.44 24.23
C GLU A 221 -13.42 10.47 24.89
N ILE A 222 -13.02 11.62 25.45
CA ILE A 222 -11.79 11.76 26.24
C ILE A 222 -11.83 10.84 27.48
N LEU A 223 -13.01 10.65 28.07
CA LEU A 223 -13.22 9.75 29.21
C LEU A 223 -13.13 8.26 28.84
N LYS A 224 -13.28 7.89 27.56
CA LYS A 224 -13.24 6.49 27.09
C LYS A 224 -11.81 5.95 26.93
N GLY A 225 -10.79 6.80 26.99
CA GLY A 225 -9.38 6.39 26.92
C GLY A 225 -8.48 7.48 26.36
N GLU A 226 -7.17 7.21 26.34
CA GLU A 226 -6.19 8.13 25.76
C GLU A 226 -6.38 8.24 24.24
N VAL A 227 -6.34 9.47 23.73
CA VAL A 227 -6.57 9.82 22.31
C VAL A 227 -5.63 9.07 21.36
N GLU A 228 -4.43 8.73 21.85
CA GLU A 228 -3.42 7.96 21.11
C GLU A 228 -3.86 6.51 20.82
N GLN A 229 -4.85 5.99 21.56
CA GLN A 229 -5.45 4.67 21.34
C GLN A 229 -6.56 4.67 20.28
N LEU A 230 -7.00 5.85 19.82
CA LEU A 230 -7.94 5.99 18.69
C LEU A 230 -7.24 5.89 17.33
N ALA A 231 -5.95 5.54 17.30
CA ALA A 231 -5.30 5.10 16.08
C ALA A 231 -6.12 3.98 15.43
N ALA A 232 -6.20 3.96 14.09
CA ALA A 232 -6.87 2.89 13.36
C ALA A 232 -6.38 1.54 13.92
N LEU A 233 -7.30 0.71 14.44
CA LEU A 233 -6.92 -0.55 15.09
C LEU A 233 -5.96 -1.30 14.16
N GLN A 234 -4.98 -2.03 14.71
CA GLN A 234 -4.01 -2.80 13.89
C GLN A 234 -4.67 -3.74 12.86
N ASN A 235 -5.97 -4.05 13.03
CA ASN A 235 -6.79 -4.86 12.11
C ASN A 235 -7.94 -4.08 11.43
N PHE A 236 -8.07 -2.77 11.64
CA PHE A 236 -9.08 -1.94 10.98
C PHE A 236 -8.59 -1.57 9.58
N ARG A 237 -8.82 -2.47 8.63
CA ARG A 237 -8.74 -2.12 7.21
C ARG A 237 -9.89 -1.19 6.88
N VAL A 238 -9.64 0.12 6.90
CA VAL A 238 -10.43 1.04 6.08
C VAL A 238 -10.17 0.61 4.65
N ARG A 239 -11.09 -0.19 4.08
CA ARG A 239 -11.22 -0.25 2.63
C ARG A 239 -11.70 1.13 2.25
N ILE A 240 -10.76 2.05 2.03
CA ILE A 240 -11.06 3.25 1.27
C ILE A 240 -11.45 2.69 -0.09
N LEU A 241 -12.76 2.58 -0.33
CA LEU A 241 -13.29 2.36 -1.65
C LEU A 241 -12.79 3.59 -2.42
N PRO A 242 -11.83 3.46 -3.36
CA PRO A 242 -11.57 4.58 -4.25
C PRO A 242 -12.92 4.86 -4.89
N VAL A 243 -13.43 6.07 -4.71
CA VAL A 243 -14.61 6.52 -5.46
C VAL A 243 -14.20 6.36 -6.91
N LEU A 244 -14.82 5.39 -7.57
CA LEU A 244 -14.51 5.02 -8.94
C LEU A 244 -14.91 6.20 -9.82
N GLY A 245 -13.88 6.92 -10.27
CA GLY A 245 -13.99 7.99 -11.23
C GLY A 245 -14.48 7.48 -12.58
N THR A 246 -15.61 8.03 -13.02
CA THR A 246 -16.22 7.72 -14.31
C THR A 246 -15.73 8.68 -15.39
N MET A 247 -15.39 8.11 -16.55
CA MET A 247 -15.17 8.72 -17.87
C MET A 247 -14.01 9.73 -18.01
N PRO A 248 -13.21 9.61 -19.07
CA PRO A 248 -12.18 10.60 -19.40
C PRO A 248 -12.78 11.98 -19.61
N VAL A 249 -12.12 13.00 -19.06
CA VAL A 249 -12.55 14.40 -19.10
C VAL A 249 -11.69 15.17 -20.09
N GLU A 250 -12.29 16.05 -20.90
CA GLU A 250 -11.56 16.95 -21.78
C GLU A 250 -10.81 18.02 -20.95
N PRO A 251 -9.56 18.35 -21.30
CA PRO A 251 -8.76 19.30 -20.53
C PRO A 251 -9.35 20.70 -20.61
N ILE A 252 -9.32 21.42 -19.49
CA ILE A 252 -9.85 22.79 -19.41
C ILE A 252 -8.96 23.72 -20.25
N GLU A 253 -9.55 24.35 -21.28
CA GLU A 253 -8.87 25.32 -22.11
C GLU A 253 -8.75 26.69 -21.44
N GLY A 254 -7.55 27.28 -21.48
CA GLY A 254 -7.35 28.66 -21.04
C GLY A 254 -5.88 29.03 -20.82
N LYS A 255 -5.51 30.29 -21.10
CA LYS A 255 -4.12 30.76 -21.00
C LYS A 255 -3.47 30.52 -19.63
N ASN A 256 -4.24 30.57 -18.55
CA ASN A 256 -3.74 30.29 -17.20
C ASN A 256 -3.53 28.78 -16.95
N ARG A 257 -4.38 27.92 -17.53
CA ARG A 257 -4.26 26.45 -17.43
C ARG A 257 -3.06 25.94 -18.21
N TYR A 258 -2.86 26.44 -19.43
CA TYR A 258 -1.68 26.09 -20.24
C TYR A 258 -0.35 26.38 -19.54
N LYS A 259 -0.27 27.48 -18.78
CA LYS A 259 0.93 27.79 -17.97
C LYS A 259 1.17 26.76 -16.86
N ILE A 260 0.12 26.20 -16.27
CA ILE A 260 0.24 25.15 -15.25
C ILE A 260 0.75 23.85 -15.89
N TYR A 261 0.14 23.44 -17.01
CA TYR A 261 0.55 22.22 -17.73
C TYR A 261 2.01 22.31 -18.20
N ASP A 262 2.41 23.45 -18.78
CA ASP A 262 3.80 23.70 -19.20
C ASP A 262 4.76 23.67 -18.01
N GLY A 263 4.38 24.28 -16.88
CA GLY A 263 5.17 24.25 -15.65
C GLY A 263 5.38 22.83 -15.10
N ILE A 264 4.35 21.97 -15.16
CA ILE A 264 4.46 20.55 -14.77
C ILE A 264 5.42 19.81 -15.69
N LEU A 265 5.29 19.98 -17.01
CA LEU A 265 6.15 19.34 -17.99
C LEU A 265 7.63 19.72 -17.79
N GLN A 266 7.92 21.00 -17.56
CA GLN A 266 9.27 21.48 -17.27
C GLN A 266 9.81 20.96 -15.93
N SER A 267 8.96 20.90 -14.90
CA SER A 267 9.32 20.31 -13.60
C SER A 267 9.73 18.84 -13.74
N LEU A 268 8.97 18.07 -14.53
CA LEU A 268 9.27 16.66 -14.80
C LEU A 268 10.59 16.50 -15.57
N ALA A 269 10.86 17.33 -16.57
CA ALA A 269 12.14 17.33 -17.29
C ALA A 269 13.32 17.61 -16.34
N GLY A 270 13.14 18.56 -15.41
CA GLY A 270 14.11 18.84 -14.35
C GLY A 270 14.31 17.66 -13.39
N GLN A 271 13.24 16.92 -13.06
CA GLN A 271 13.32 15.70 -12.23
C GLN A 271 14.10 14.57 -12.92
N GLN A 272 13.88 14.33 -14.22
CA GLN A 272 14.64 13.33 -14.97
C GLN A 272 16.15 13.63 -14.95
N SER A 273 16.53 14.88 -15.15
CA SER A 273 17.94 15.29 -15.06
C SER A 273 18.53 15.02 -13.67
N ARG A 274 17.77 15.24 -12.59
CA ARG A 274 18.19 14.94 -11.21
C ARG A 274 18.36 13.44 -10.93
N LEU A 275 17.69 12.58 -11.69
CA LEU A 275 17.80 11.13 -11.62
C LEU A 275 18.93 10.55 -12.50
N GLY A 276 19.67 11.41 -13.23
CA GLY A 276 20.82 11.00 -14.04
C GLY A 276 20.49 10.66 -15.50
N TYR A 277 19.27 10.94 -15.96
CA TYR A 277 18.96 10.89 -17.39
C TYR A 277 19.58 12.08 -18.11
N LEU A 278 20.34 11.83 -19.19
CA LEU A 278 21.09 12.84 -19.93
C LEU A 278 20.20 13.68 -20.87
N ASP A 279 19.04 13.14 -21.27
CA ASP A 279 18.08 13.82 -22.13
C ASP A 279 16.97 14.45 -21.27
N GLN A 280 16.61 15.71 -21.58
CA GLN A 280 15.48 16.41 -20.97
C GLN A 280 14.16 16.18 -21.71
N ARG A 281 14.19 15.39 -22.80
CA ARG A 281 12.98 15.00 -23.51
C ARG A 281 12.14 14.07 -22.65
N MET A 282 11.01 14.61 -22.21
CA MET A 282 9.97 13.85 -21.57
C MET A 282 9.27 12.93 -22.59
N PRO A 283 8.98 11.66 -22.25
CA PRO A 283 8.17 10.78 -23.09
C PRO A 283 6.68 11.17 -23.12
N ILE A 284 6.31 12.32 -22.56
CA ILE A 284 4.93 12.83 -22.50
C ILE A 284 4.87 14.21 -23.16
N SER A 285 3.81 14.47 -23.90
CA SER A 285 3.53 15.77 -24.51
C SER A 285 2.77 16.69 -23.55
N LEU A 286 2.68 17.97 -23.90
CA LEU A 286 1.91 18.95 -23.13
C LEU A 286 0.40 18.61 -23.09
N ASN A 287 -0.12 17.94 -24.14
CA ASN A 287 -1.49 17.46 -24.16
C ASN A 287 -1.69 16.28 -23.20
N ASP A 288 -0.71 15.38 -23.10
CA ASP A 288 -0.83 14.25 -22.16
C ASP A 288 -0.86 14.74 -20.72
N VAL A 289 -0.05 15.75 -20.39
CA VAL A 289 -0.05 16.39 -19.07
C VAL A 289 -1.40 17.02 -18.73
N SER A 290 -2.08 17.66 -19.69
CA SER A 290 -3.37 18.29 -19.43
C SER A 290 -4.48 17.27 -19.18
N TYR A 291 -4.51 16.17 -19.95
CA TYR A 291 -5.45 15.08 -19.73
C TYR A 291 -5.23 14.40 -18.36
N ILE A 292 -3.99 14.05 -18.04
CA ILE A 292 -3.66 13.37 -16.78
C ILE A 292 -4.01 14.24 -15.58
N LEU A 293 -3.65 15.54 -15.62
CA LEU A 293 -3.90 16.43 -14.49
C LEU A 293 -5.39 16.61 -14.24
N GLU A 294 -6.18 16.90 -15.28
CA GLU A 294 -7.60 17.16 -15.13
C GLU A 294 -8.38 15.88 -14.76
N GLU A 295 -7.97 14.71 -15.27
CA GLU A 295 -8.52 13.41 -14.84
C GLU A 295 -8.31 13.20 -13.33
N VAL A 296 -7.09 13.40 -12.82
CA VAL A 296 -6.76 13.23 -11.39
C VAL A 296 -7.51 14.23 -10.50
N PHE A 297 -7.66 15.48 -10.94
CA PHE A 297 -8.27 16.52 -10.13
C PHE A 297 -9.82 16.47 -10.12
N HIS A 298 -10.45 16.14 -11.25
CA HIS A 298 -11.91 16.09 -11.34
C HIS A 298 -12.51 14.81 -10.75
N ASP A 299 -11.78 13.70 -10.75
CA ASP A 299 -12.21 12.48 -10.04
C ASP A 299 -12.25 12.65 -8.50
N GLY A 300 -11.58 13.67 -7.96
CA GLY A 300 -11.57 13.99 -6.52
C GLY A 300 -12.71 14.90 -6.05
N ILE A 301 -13.45 15.53 -6.96
CA ILE A 301 -14.51 16.50 -6.63
C ILE A 301 -15.76 16.12 -7.40
N LEU A 302 -16.62 15.29 -6.80
CA LEU A 302 -18.00 15.13 -7.27
C LEU A 302 -18.62 16.53 -7.43
N PRO A 303 -19.27 16.84 -8.56
CA PRO A 303 -20.00 18.08 -8.69
C PRO A 303 -21.03 18.12 -7.56
N LYS A 304 -20.96 19.17 -6.73
CA LYS A 304 -22.07 19.54 -5.85
C LYS A 304 -23.23 19.92 -6.75
N ASN A 305 -24.14 18.96 -6.97
CA ASN A 305 -25.53 19.28 -7.30
C ASN A 305 -26.21 19.80 -6.04
#